data_AF-A0A1I3IAF9-F1
#
_entry.id   AF-A0A1I3IAF9-F1
#
_cell.length_a   1.000
_cell.length_b   1.000
_cell.length_c   1.000
_cell.angle_alpha   90.00
_cell.angle_beta   90.00
_cell.angle_gamma   90.00
#
_symmetry.space_group_name_H-M   'P 1'
#
loop_
_entity.id
_entity.type
_entity.pdbx_description
1 polymer ?
#
loop_
_entity_poly.entity_id
_entity_poly.type
_entity_poly.pdbx_seq_one_letter_code
_entity_poly.pdbx_strand_id
1 'polypeptide(L)'
;MDMTEEEKAERLERQKKELEQRTKQRNSRLFLLFGSIFEIVETLGVILLLFVLFSFLIFRVFKLPEATATTVFQFSTIVSFFGGLVVGFMIYKAVANFVIEKFNMFDKLSNEVLGHYSKRIRAEQKEALKK
;
A
#
# COMPACT_ATOMS: atom_id res chain seq x y z
N MET A 1 -49.31 -16.51 6.66
CA MET A 1 -49.13 -16.05 5.28
C MET A 1 -47.86 -16.70 4.76
N ASP A 2 -48.00 -17.70 3.89
CA ASP A 2 -46.85 -18.25 3.18
C ASP A 2 -46.32 -17.18 2.23
N MET A 3 -45.03 -16.85 2.34
CA MET A 3 -44.39 -15.91 1.42
C MET A 3 -44.47 -16.48 0.01
N THR A 4 -44.78 -15.60 -0.95
CA THR A 4 -44.76 -15.97 -2.37
C THR A 4 -43.33 -16.32 -2.81
N GLU A 5 -43.19 -17.20 -3.79
CA GLU A 5 -41.86 -17.63 -4.29
C GLU A 5 -41.03 -16.46 -4.83
N GLU A 6 -41.69 -15.41 -5.35
CA GLU A 6 -41.04 -14.16 -5.78
C GLU A 6 -40.45 -13.37 -4.60
N GLU A 7 -41.18 -13.23 -3.48
CA GLU A 7 -40.67 -12.56 -2.27
C GLU A 7 -39.51 -13.34 -1.62
N LYS A 8 -39.54 -14.67 -1.69
CA LYS A 8 -38.42 -15.52 -1.23
C LYS A 8 -37.19 -15.31 -2.10
N ALA A 9 -37.36 -15.27 -3.43
CA ALA A 9 -36.27 -15.03 -4.36
C ALA A 9 -35.64 -13.64 -4.16
N GLU A 10 -36.45 -12.59 -4.00
CA GLU A 10 -35.96 -11.23 -3.78
C GLU A 10 -35.19 -11.09 -2.45
N ARG A 11 -35.70 -11.70 -1.37
CA ARG A 11 -34.97 -11.74 -0.08
C ARG A 11 -33.66 -12.50 -0.18
N LEU A 12 -33.62 -13.60 -0.93
CA LEU A 12 -32.41 -14.38 -1.14
C LEU A 12 -31.36 -13.58 -1.92
N GLU A 13 -31.76 -12.83 -2.94
CA GLU A 13 -30.87 -11.95 -3.70
C GLU A 13 -30.30 -10.81 -2.83
N ARG A 14 -31.14 -10.18 -2.00
CA ARG A 14 -30.69 -9.13 -1.07
C ARG A 14 -29.67 -9.69 -0.07
N GLN A 15 -29.94 -10.86 0.51
CA GLN A 15 -29.01 -11.52 1.43
C GLN A 15 -27.69 -11.88 0.74
N LYS A 16 -27.72 -12.38 -0.50
CA LYS A 16 -26.51 -12.66 -1.29
C LYS A 16 -25.67 -11.40 -1.51
N LYS A 17 -26.29 -10.30 -1.92
CA LYS A 17 -25.60 -9.01 -2.12
C LYS A 17 -24.97 -8.48 -0.83
N GLU A 18 -25.65 -8.59 0.31
CA GLU A 18 -25.11 -8.22 1.61
C GLU A 18 -23.92 -9.10 2.02
N LEU A 19 -24.01 -10.42 1.80
CA LEU A 19 -22.94 -11.38 2.07
C LEU A 19 -21.70 -11.11 1.21
N GLU A 20 -21.90 -10.80 -0.07
CA GLU A 20 -20.83 -10.41 -0.99
C GLU A 20 -20.15 -9.11 -0.53
N GLN A 21 -20.92 -8.09 -0.15
CA GLN A 21 -20.36 -6.84 0.37
C GLN A 21 -19.56 -7.08 1.66
N ARG A 22 -20.08 -7.85 2.61
CA ARG A 22 -19.35 -8.20 3.84
C ARG A 22 -18.06 -8.98 3.53
N THR A 23 -18.10 -9.88 2.55
CA THR A 23 -16.92 -10.62 2.10
C THR A 23 -15.87 -9.70 1.48
N LYS A 24 -16.27 -8.77 0.61
CA LYS A 24 -15.38 -7.76 0.02
C LYS A 24 -14.74 -6.87 1.08
N GLN A 25 -15.51 -6.43 2.08
CA GLN A 25 -14.98 -5.64 3.20
C GLN A 25 -13.95 -6.43 4.02
N ARG A 26 -14.23 -7.70 4.33
CA ARG A 26 -13.29 -8.57 5.06
C ARG A 26 -11.99 -8.78 4.28
N ASN A 27 -12.08 -9.08 2.98
CA ASN A 27 -10.92 -9.27 2.12
C ASN A 27 -10.09 -7.99 2.00
N SER A 28 -10.75 -6.83 1.96
CA SER A 28 -10.09 -5.51 1.95
C SER A 28 -9.32 -5.26 3.24
N ARG A 29 -9.90 -5.58 4.39
CA ARG A 29 -9.20 -5.48 5.68
C ARG A 29 -7.99 -6.40 5.75
N LEU A 30 -8.12 -7.64 5.27
CA LEU A 30 -6.98 -8.56 5.18
C LEU A 30 -5.89 -8.03 4.26
N PHE A 31 -6.25 -7.50 3.09
CA PHE A 31 -5.31 -6.88 2.17
C PHE A 31 -4.58 -5.70 2.81
N LEU A 32 -5.28 -4.82 3.52
CA LEU A 32 -4.67 -3.71 4.24
C LEU A 32 -3.75 -4.19 5.37
N LEU A 33 -4.11 -5.25 6.07
CA LEU A 33 -3.32 -5.80 7.18
C LEU A 33 -2.03 -6.46 6.68
N PHE A 34 -2.09 -7.26 5.61
CA PHE A 34 -0.88 -7.81 5.00
C PHE A 34 -0.06 -6.73 4.28
N GLY A 35 -0.74 -5.77 3.65
CA GLY A 35 -0.14 -4.62 3.01
C GLY A 35 0.66 -3.76 3.98
N SER A 36 0.12 -3.47 5.17
CA SER A 36 0.82 -2.69 6.18
C SER A 36 2.03 -3.41 6.76
N ILE A 37 1.94 -4.73 6.99
CA ILE A 37 3.09 -5.53 7.43
C ILE A 37 4.19 -5.49 6.35
N PHE A 38 3.81 -5.68 5.08
CA PHE A 38 4.75 -5.61 3.97
C PHE A 38 5.39 -4.22 3.85
N GLU A 39 4.59 -3.15 3.94
CA GLU A 39 5.06 -1.77 3.91
C GLU A 39 6.09 -1.49 5.01
N ILE A 40 5.85 -1.97 6.24
CA ILE A 40 6.79 -1.81 7.37
C ILE A 40 8.11 -2.52 7.06
N VAL A 41 8.05 -3.80 6.66
CA VAL A 41 9.25 -4.61 6.38
C VAL A 41 10.05 -4.01 5.23
N GLU A 42 9.37 -3.62 4.16
CA GLU A 42 9.96 -3.00 2.98
C GLU A 42 10.64 -1.68 3.35
N THR A 43 9.94 -0.80 4.06
CA THR A 43 10.46 0.51 4.47
C THR A 43 11.69 0.38 5.37
N LEU A 44 11.67 -0.55 6.33
CA LEU A 44 12.84 -0.85 7.16
C LEU A 44 14.02 -1.36 6.32
N GLY A 45 13.75 -2.21 5.32
CA GLY A 45 14.74 -2.67 4.35
C GLY A 45 15.37 -1.52 3.56
N VAL A 46 14.56 -0.58 3.07
CA VAL A 46 15.03 0.61 2.33
C VAL A 46 15.88 1.51 3.22
N ILE A 47 15.43 1.78 4.46
CA ILE A 47 16.19 2.60 5.43
C ILE A 47 17.55 1.95 5.72
N LEU A 48 17.58 0.64 5.97
CA LEU A 48 18.82 -0.09 6.22
C LEU A 48 19.75 -0.03 5.01
N LEU A 49 19.22 -0.20 3.79
CA LEU A 49 20.00 -0.14 2.56
C LEU A 49 20.61 1.24 2.33
N LEU A 50 19.84 2.31 2.56
CA LEU A 50 20.34 3.69 2.52
C LEU A 50 21.42 3.90 3.58
N PHE A 51 21.21 3.43 4.81
CA PHE A 51 22.17 3.58 5.89
C PHE A 51 23.51 2.88 5.58
N VAL A 52 23.46 1.65 5.05
CA VAL A 52 24.65 0.91 4.61
C VAL A 52 25.34 1.65 3.46
N LEU A 53 24.58 2.18 2.49
CA LEU A 53 25.11 2.91 1.35
C LEU A 53 25.82 4.20 1.79
N PHE A 54 25.22 4.99 2.67
CA PHE A 54 25.86 6.19 3.23
C PHE A 54 27.08 5.86 4.07
N SER A 55 27.01 4.81 4.91
CA SER A 55 28.16 4.35 5.69
C SER A 55 29.33 3.96 4.78
N PHE A 56 29.05 3.23 3.71
CA PHE A 56 30.04 2.86 2.70
C PHE A 56 30.65 4.11 2.04
N LEU A 57 29.84 5.09 1.64
CA LEU A 57 30.34 6.33 1.05
C LEU A 57 31.27 7.09 2.02
N ILE A 58 30.85 7.29 3.26
CA ILE A 58 31.59 8.08 4.26
C ILE A 58 32.93 7.42 4.59
N PHE A 59 32.92 6.14 4.95
CA PHE A 59 34.12 5.46 5.46
C PHE A 59 35.02 4.91 4.35
N ARG A 60 34.46 4.44 3.23
CA ARG A 60 35.25 3.75 2.19
C ARG A 60 35.66 4.66 1.04
N VAL A 61 34.82 5.63 0.67
CA VAL A 61 35.02 6.48 -0.50
C VAL A 61 35.64 7.82 -0.12
N PHE A 62 35.01 8.57 0.79
CA PHE A 62 35.42 9.95 1.09
C PHE A 62 36.53 10.07 2.14
N LYS A 63 36.75 9.05 2.98
CA LYS A 63 37.82 9.01 4.00
C LYS A 63 37.92 10.32 4.80
N LEU A 64 36.78 10.79 5.29
CA LEU A 64 36.69 12.07 5.98
C LEU A 64 37.45 12.05 7.33
N PRO A 65 38.00 13.19 7.79
CA PRO A 65 38.53 13.32 9.14
C PRO A 65 37.47 12.99 10.19
N GLU A 66 37.84 12.38 11.32
CA GLU A 66 36.93 11.84 12.34
C GLU A 66 35.82 12.82 12.79
N ALA A 67 36.18 14.07 13.06
CA ALA A 67 35.23 15.09 13.47
C ALA A 67 34.14 15.34 12.40
N THR A 68 34.55 15.46 11.14
CA THR A 68 33.65 15.65 10.00
C THR A 68 32.86 14.39 9.68
N ALA A 69 33.49 13.21 9.76
CA ALA A 69 32.85 11.92 9.54
C ALA A 69 31.69 11.70 10.51
N THR A 70 31.87 12.06 11.78
CA THR A 70 30.85 11.92 12.83
C THR A 70 29.62 12.79 12.53
N THR A 71 29.81 14.07 12.20
CA THR A 71 28.70 14.98 11.86
C THR A 71 27.97 14.55 10.59
N VAL A 72 28.72 14.18 9.54
CA VAL A 72 28.13 13.71 8.28
C VAL A 72 27.36 12.42 8.48
N PHE A 73 27.86 11.50 9.32
CA PHE A 73 27.19 10.25 9.66
C PHE A 73 25.87 10.46 10.43
N GLN A 74 25.85 11.38 11.39
CA GLN A 74 24.62 11.76 12.08
C GLN A 74 23.58 12.32 11.11
N PHE A 75 24.00 13.23 10.22
CA PHE A 75 23.10 13.81 9.23
C PHE A 75 22.61 12.76 8.23
N SER A 76 23.49 11.87 7.76
CA SER A 76 23.10 10.78 6.85
C SER A 76 22.13 9.80 7.49
N THR A 77 22.19 9.60 8.81
CA THR A 77 21.23 8.77 9.54
C THR A 77 19.82 9.36 9.49
N ILE A 78 19.71 10.67 9.75
CA ILE A 78 18.44 11.41 9.65
C ILE A 78 17.90 11.36 8.21
N VAL A 79 18.76 11.64 7.23
CA VAL A 79 18.39 11.59 5.80
C VAL A 79 17.97 10.18 5.38
N SER A 80 18.66 9.14 5.84
CA SER A 80 18.31 7.73 5.52
C SER A 80 16.97 7.34 6.10
N PHE A 81 16.66 7.82 7.31
CA PHE A 81 15.37 7.55 7.95
C PHE A 81 14.23 8.23 7.19
N PHE A 82 14.25 9.56 7.06
CA PHE A 82 13.17 10.29 6.38
C PHE A 82 13.11 9.96 4.88
N GLY A 83 14.26 9.86 4.22
CA GLY A 83 14.34 9.46 2.83
C GLY A 83 13.83 8.04 2.61
N GLY A 84 14.18 7.11 3.50
CA GLY A 84 13.70 5.73 3.44
C GLY A 84 12.21 5.60 3.68
N LEU A 85 11.61 6.40 4.58
CA LEU A 85 10.16 6.48 4.75
C LEU A 85 9.46 6.92 3.47
N VAL A 86 9.94 7.99 2.83
CA VAL A 86 9.34 8.52 1.60
C VAL A 86 9.50 7.54 0.44
N VAL A 87 10.70 7.01 0.24
CA VAL A 87 11.00 6.07 -0.85
C VAL A 87 10.27 4.75 -0.65
N GLY A 88 10.26 4.21 0.56
CA GLY A 88 9.51 2.99 0.91
C GLY A 88 8.02 3.16 0.65
N PHE A 89 7.42 4.28 1.06
CA PHE A 89 6.01 4.55 0.76
C PHE A 89 5.72 4.61 -0.76
N MET A 90 6.61 5.22 -1.54
CA MET A 90 6.46 5.30 -3.00
C MET A 90 6.54 3.92 -3.66
N ILE A 91 7.50 3.09 -3.25
CA ILE A 91 7.68 1.73 -3.77
C ILE A 91 6.49 0.86 -3.35
N TYR A 92 6.09 0.89 -2.07
CA TYR A 92 4.90 0.19 -1.58
C TYR A 92 3.67 0.50 -2.43
N LYS A 93 3.39 1.78 -2.69
CA LYS A 93 2.23 2.18 -3.50
C LYS A 93 2.30 1.64 -4.93
N ALA A 94 3.49 1.63 -5.53
CA ALA A 94 3.71 1.08 -6.86
C ALA A 94 3.50 -0.44 -6.88
N VAL A 95 4.05 -1.15 -5.89
CA VAL A 95 3.90 -2.60 -5.74
C VAL A 95 2.44 -2.98 -5.46
N ALA A 96 1.75 -2.27 -4.58
CA ALA A 96 0.32 -2.48 -4.29
C ALA A 96 -0.53 -2.31 -5.56
N ASN A 97 -0.30 -1.25 -6.36
CA ASN A 97 -0.97 -1.07 -7.65
C ASN A 97 -0.71 -2.25 -8.59
N PHE A 98 0.56 -2.67 -8.70
CA PHE A 98 0.94 -3.79 -9.56
C PHE A 98 0.31 -5.11 -9.12
N VAL A 99 0.25 -5.39 -7.83
CA VAL A 99 -0.39 -6.59 -7.28
C VAL A 99 -1.89 -6.58 -7.54
N ILE A 100 -2.57 -5.43 -7.37
CA ILE A 100 -4.00 -5.29 -7.69
C ILE A 100 -4.27 -5.57 -9.17
N GLU A 101 -3.44 -5.01 -10.06
CA GLU A 101 -3.57 -5.18 -11.51
C GLU A 101 -3.26 -6.62 -11.95
N LYS A 102 -2.15 -7.20 -11.49
CA LYS A 102 -1.69 -8.52 -11.92
C LYS A 102 -2.58 -9.66 -11.44
N PHE A 103 -3.15 -9.55 -10.23
CA PHE A 103 -4.01 -10.59 -9.66
C PHE A 103 -5.52 -10.33 -9.84
N ASN A 104 -5.89 -9.32 -10.64
CA ASN A 104 -7.27 -8.91 -10.91
C ASN A 104 -8.10 -8.80 -9.61
N MET A 105 -7.57 -8.11 -8.59
CA MET A 105 -8.22 -8.01 -7.28
C MET A 105 -9.37 -6.99 -7.23
N PHE A 106 -9.70 -6.38 -8.37
CA PHE A 106 -10.79 -5.41 -8.50
C PHE A 106 -12.14 -5.94 -8.00
N ASP A 107 -12.43 -7.23 -8.23
CA ASP A 107 -13.70 -7.82 -7.79
C ASP A 107 -13.71 -8.23 -6.31
N LYS A 108 -12.53 -8.30 -5.68
CA LYS A 108 -12.35 -8.82 -4.31
C LYS A 108 -12.13 -7.74 -3.26
N LEU A 109 -11.77 -6.53 -3.70
CA LEU A 109 -11.48 -5.39 -2.84
C LEU A 109 -12.62 -4.36 -2.90
N SER A 110 -12.76 -3.56 -1.83
CA SER A 110 -13.71 -2.47 -1.79
C SER A 110 -13.24 -1.32 -2.69
N ASN A 111 -14.19 -0.55 -3.23
CA ASN A 111 -13.90 0.61 -4.07
C ASN A 111 -13.08 1.70 -3.34
N GLU A 112 -13.13 1.74 -2.01
CA GLU A 112 -12.33 2.64 -1.18
C GLU A 112 -10.84 2.27 -1.22
N VAL A 113 -10.51 0.99 -1.02
CA VAL A 113 -9.13 0.49 -1.13
C VAL A 113 -8.64 0.62 -2.57
N LEU A 114 -9.48 0.26 -3.55
CA LEU A 114 -9.12 0.40 -4.96
C LEU A 114 -8.90 1.86 -5.37
N GLY A 115 -9.68 2.81 -4.87
CA GLY A 115 -9.48 4.24 -5.16
C GLY A 115 -8.18 4.81 -4.59
N HIS A 116 -7.69 4.25 -3.48
CA HIS A 116 -6.46 4.72 -2.84
C HIS A 116 -5.19 4.15 -3.50
N TYR A 117 -5.24 2.90 -3.96
CA TYR A 117 -4.08 2.16 -4.46
C TYR A 117 -4.07 1.94 -5.99
N SER A 118 -5.24 1.84 -6.65
CA SER A 118 -5.31 1.62 -8.09
C SER A 118 -5.33 2.93 -8.88
N LYS A 119 -4.35 3.11 -9.77
CA LYS A 119 -4.30 4.26 -10.68
C LYS A 119 -5.49 4.30 -11.65
N ARG A 120 -5.94 3.13 -12.11
CA ARG A 120 -7.02 2.99 -13.09
C ARG A 120 -8.38 3.46 -12.53
N ILE A 121 -8.77 2.95 -11.36
CA ILE A 121 -10.03 3.33 -10.70
C ILE A 121 -10.03 4.82 -10.31
N ARG A 122 -8.87 5.34 -9.87
CA ARG A 122 -8.74 6.77 -9.55
C ARG A 122 -8.89 7.67 -10.79
N ALA A 123 -8.51 7.20 -11.98
CA ALA A 123 -8.74 7.90 -13.24
C ALA A 123 -10.22 7.84 -13.66
N GLU A 124 -10.83 6.65 -13.58
CA GLU A 124 -12.26 6.45 -13.88
C GLU A 124 -13.18 7.29 -12.97
N GLN A 125 -12.87 7.39 -11.66
CA GLN A 125 -13.61 8.26 -10.73
C GLN A 125 -13.46 9.75 -11.06
N LYS A 126 -12.27 10.19 -11.50
CA LYS A 126 -12.03 11.59 -11.90
C LYS A 126 -12.75 11.94 -13.20
N GLU A 127 -12.92 11.00 -14.11
CA GLU A 127 -13.70 11.19 -15.34
C GLU A 127 -15.21 11.20 -15.06
N ALA A 128 -15.69 10.35 -14.15
CA ALA A 128 -17.09 10.34 -13.73
C ALA A 128 -17.53 11.65 -13.05
N LEU A 129 -16.63 12.33 -12.34
CA LEU A 129 -16.88 13.65 -11.72
C LEU A 129 -16.83 14.83 -12.70
N LYS A 130 -16.36 14.62 -13.94
CA LYS A 130 -16.31 15.64 -14.99
C LYS A 130 -17.50 15.59 -15.95
N LYS A 131 -18.35 14.57 -15.84
CA LYS A 131 -19.62 14.43 -16.58
C LYS A 131 -20.77 14.93 -15.72
#